data_AF-A0A259E5D6-F1
#
_entry.id   AF-A0A259E5D6-F1
#
_cell.length_a   1.000
_cell.length_b   1.000
_cell.length_c   1.000
_cell.angle_alpha   90.00
_cell.angle_beta   90.00
_cell.angle_gamma   90.00
#
_symmetry.space_group_name_H-M   'P 1'
#
loop_
_entity.id
_entity.type
_entity.pdbx_description
1 polymer ?
#
loop_
_entity_poly.entity_id
_entity_poly.type
_entity_poly.pdbx_seq_one_letter_code
_entity_poly.pdbx_strand_id
1 'polypeptide(L)'
;MIIGTRVAALMRDRGLTQAELARRVGVKQPTIFKLIHDNKTGSAHLHKVARELGTTPAYLAGETDDPDSTLPDEPDLSAEERAVVDCLRQIAPKDRAALIQLARTLATIGNPEPPPTVKKYVASTETLHAPRVSYRGQ
;
A
#
# COMPACT_ATOMS: atom_id res chain seq x y z
N MET A 1 6.53 6.95 -10.13
CA MET A 1 7.39 8.16 -10.16
C MET A 1 6.66 9.24 -9.40
N ILE A 2 7.28 9.97 -8.47
CA ILE A 2 6.53 10.99 -7.69
C ILE A 2 6.34 12.25 -8.53
N ILE A 3 5.11 12.76 -8.56
CA ILE A 3 4.75 14.03 -9.23
C ILE A 3 4.91 15.17 -8.23
N GLY A 4 6.09 15.81 -8.24
CA GLY A 4 6.41 16.88 -7.29
C GLY A 4 5.49 18.10 -7.35
N THR A 5 4.88 18.37 -8.52
CA THR A 5 3.92 19.48 -8.69
C THR A 5 2.63 19.26 -7.88
N ARG A 6 2.15 18.01 -7.75
CA ARG A 6 0.98 17.66 -6.91
C ARG A 6 1.28 17.88 -5.44
N VAL A 7 2.46 17.49 -4.99
CA VAL A 7 2.94 17.72 -3.61
C VAL A 7 2.99 19.22 -3.31
N ALA A 8 3.59 20.01 -4.20
CA ALA A 8 3.69 21.45 -4.03
C ALA A 8 2.33 22.17 -4.05
N ALA A 9 1.37 21.69 -4.85
CA ALA A 9 0.01 22.22 -4.87
C ALA A 9 -0.72 21.98 -3.54
N LEU A 10 -0.76 20.72 -3.07
CA LEU A 10 -1.41 20.35 -1.81
C LEU A 10 -0.81 21.05 -0.59
N MET A 11 0.50 21.30 -0.60
CA MET A 11 1.17 22.08 0.44
C MET A 11 0.70 23.54 0.46
N ARG A 12 0.57 24.17 -0.72
CA ARG A 12 0.06 25.54 -0.83
C ARG A 12 -1.39 25.63 -0.33
N ASP A 13 -2.23 24.69 -0.76
CA ASP A 13 -3.65 24.66 -0.38
C ASP A 13 -3.83 24.49 1.15
N ARG A 14 -2.88 23.82 1.81
CA ARG A 14 -2.86 23.60 3.26
C ARG A 14 -2.01 24.61 4.04
N GLY A 15 -1.42 25.61 3.39
CA GLY A 15 -0.56 26.60 4.04
C GLY A 15 0.71 26.01 4.69
N LEU A 16 1.20 24.86 4.19
CA LEU A 16 2.37 24.17 4.73
C LEU A 16 3.65 24.57 4.00
N THR A 17 4.72 24.84 4.75
CA THR A 17 6.07 25.01 4.20
C THR A 17 6.78 23.66 4.06
N GLN A 18 7.86 23.58 3.25
CA GLN A 18 8.64 22.34 3.13
C GLN A 18 9.28 21.93 4.47
N ALA A 19 9.71 22.91 5.28
CA ALA A 19 10.25 22.66 6.62
C ALA A 19 9.18 22.10 7.56
N GLU A 20 7.95 22.64 7.50
CA GLU A 20 6.83 22.17 8.30
C GLU A 20 6.43 20.74 7.92
N LEU A 21 6.29 20.46 6.63
CA LEU A 21 6.00 19.11 6.14
C LEU A 21 7.11 18.13 6.54
N ALA A 22 8.38 18.51 6.41
CA ALA A 22 9.51 17.68 6.80
C ALA A 22 9.47 17.33 8.30
N ARG A 23 9.15 18.32 9.15
CA ARG A 23 9.00 18.14 10.61
C ARG A 23 7.88 17.14 10.93
N ARG A 24 6.71 17.28 10.31
CA ARG A 24 5.56 16.38 10.53
C ARG A 24 5.82 14.95 10.05
N VAL A 25 6.49 14.81 8.91
CA VAL A 25 6.86 13.50 8.33
C VAL A 25 8.02 12.83 9.10
N GLY A 26 8.82 13.60 9.82
CA GLY A 26 9.99 13.13 10.56
C GLY A 26 11.24 12.95 9.68
N VAL A 27 11.42 13.81 8.67
CA VAL A 27 12.57 13.79 7.74
C VAL A 27 13.26 15.15 7.71
N LYS A 28 14.46 15.22 7.12
CA LYS A 28 15.15 16.50 6.90
C LYS A 28 14.49 17.25 5.73
N GLN A 29 14.43 18.58 5.81
CA GLN A 29 13.87 19.43 4.75
C GLN A 29 14.42 19.15 3.33
N PRO A 30 15.74 18.89 3.13
CA PRO A 30 16.26 18.52 1.82
C PRO A 30 15.63 17.24 1.23
N THR A 31 15.09 16.34 2.07
CA THR A 31 14.36 15.15 1.60
C THR A 31 13.06 15.55 0.91
N ILE A 32 12.31 16.50 1.49
CA ILE A 32 11.10 17.05 0.88
C ILE A 32 11.43 17.84 -0.40
N PHE A 33 12.49 18.65 -0.36
CA PHE A 33 12.96 19.36 -1.55
C PHE A 33 13.25 18.40 -2.71
N LYS A 34 14.04 17.34 -2.47
CA LYS A 34 14.34 16.32 -3.48
C LYS A 34 13.09 15.57 -3.95
N LEU A 35 12.14 15.32 -3.06
CA LEU A 35 10.88 14.67 -3.42
C LEU A 35 10.05 15.51 -4.41
N ILE A 36 10.12 16.84 -4.31
CA ILE A 36 9.42 17.77 -5.20
C ILE A 36 10.16 17.98 -6.54
N HIS A 37 11.50 17.93 -6.56
CA HIS A 37 12.28 18.33 -7.74
C HIS A 37 12.92 17.16 -8.52
N ASP A 38 13.30 16.07 -7.84
CA ASP A 38 14.10 15.01 -8.45
C ASP A 38 13.25 13.89 -9.10
N ASN A 39 11.90 14.01 -9.07
CA ASN A 39 10.96 13.02 -9.62
C ASN A 39 11.35 11.55 -9.31
N LYS A 40 11.68 11.27 -8.05
CA LYS A 40 12.18 9.94 -7.65
C LYS A 40 11.09 8.87 -7.72
N THR A 41 11.49 7.66 -8.10
CA THR A 41 10.67 6.45 -7.98
C THR A 41 10.75 5.94 -6.55
N GLY A 42 9.60 5.79 -5.88
CA GLY A 42 9.50 5.12 -4.58
C GLY A 42 10.25 5.82 -3.45
N SER A 43 9.62 6.83 -2.83
CA SER A 43 10.09 7.32 -1.53
C SER A 43 9.58 6.39 -0.42
N ALA A 44 10.48 5.90 0.43
CA ALA A 44 10.11 5.20 1.66
C ALA A 44 9.21 6.04 2.58
N HIS A 45 9.11 7.35 2.34
CA HIS A 45 8.29 8.29 3.11
C HIS A 45 7.04 8.76 2.37
N LEU A 46 6.75 8.26 1.16
CA LEU A 46 5.62 8.74 0.34
C LEU A 46 4.28 8.58 1.06
N HIS A 47 4.07 7.45 1.75
CA HIS A 47 2.87 7.20 2.54
C HIS A 47 2.69 8.21 3.68
N LYS A 48 3.78 8.59 4.37
CA LYS A 48 3.74 9.60 5.43
C LYS A 48 3.43 10.98 4.87
N VAL A 49 4.05 11.33 3.74
CA VAL A 49 3.80 12.60 3.05
C VAL A 49 2.34 12.69 2.60
N ALA A 50 1.81 11.63 1.99
CA ALA A 50 0.42 11.55 1.56
C ALA A 50 -0.56 11.78 2.72
N ARG A 51 -0.30 11.14 3.87
CA ARG A 51 -1.09 11.33 5.10
C ARG A 51 -1.08 12.77 5.61
N GLU A 52 0.09 13.38 5.75
CA GLU A 52 0.18 14.79 6.20
C GLU A 52 -0.48 15.77 5.22
N LEU A 53 -0.50 15.40 3.93
CA LEU A 53 -1.17 16.15 2.89
C LEU A 53 -2.61 15.68 2.65
N GLY A 54 -3.17 14.82 3.51
CA GLY A 54 -4.55 14.31 3.40
C GLY A 54 -4.93 13.83 2.01
N THR A 55 -4.06 13.02 1.40
CA THR A 55 -4.26 12.43 0.06
C THR A 55 -3.65 11.04 0.02
N THR A 56 -3.60 10.42 -1.15
CA THR A 56 -3.14 9.05 -1.35
C THR A 56 -1.73 9.00 -1.96
N PRO A 57 -0.92 7.97 -1.65
CA PRO A 57 0.36 7.76 -2.32
C PRO A 57 0.20 7.58 -3.83
N ALA A 58 -0.89 6.94 -4.26
CA ALA A 58 -1.24 6.74 -5.65
C ALA A 58 -1.43 8.08 -6.37
N TYR A 59 -2.13 9.04 -5.76
CA TYR A 59 -2.32 10.37 -6.33
C TYR A 59 -0.98 11.12 -6.43
N LEU A 60 -0.14 11.06 -5.40
CA LEU A 60 1.18 11.68 -5.43
C LEU A 60 2.14 11.00 -6.44
N ALA A 61 1.95 9.71 -6.72
CA ALA A 61 2.73 8.93 -7.68
C ALA A 61 2.20 9.02 -9.12
N GLY A 62 1.07 9.69 -9.36
CA GLY A 62 0.46 9.76 -10.68
C GLY A 62 -0.25 8.49 -11.14
N GLU A 63 -0.50 7.55 -10.21
CA GLU A 63 -1.18 6.28 -10.51
C GLU A 63 -2.70 6.47 -10.64
N THR A 64 -3.21 7.58 -10.09
CA THR A 64 -4.62 8.01 -10.11
C THR A 64 -4.68 9.53 -10.19
N ASP A 65 -5.75 10.06 -10.79
CA ASP A 65 -6.04 11.51 -10.80
C ASP A 65 -7.01 11.93 -9.70
N ASP A 66 -7.59 10.96 -8.99
CA ASP A 66 -8.49 11.21 -7.87
C ASP A 66 -7.67 11.29 -6.55
N PRO A 67 -7.60 12.47 -5.90
CA PRO A 67 -6.81 12.68 -4.69
C PRO A 67 -7.34 11.91 -3.47
N ASP A 68 -8.59 11.46 -3.54
CA ASP A 68 -9.30 10.72 -2.49
C ASP A 68 -9.44 9.23 -2.81
N SER A 69 -8.88 8.76 -3.95
CA SER A 69 -9.04 7.38 -4.39
C SER A 69 -8.33 6.43 -3.43
N THR A 70 -9.06 5.95 -2.42
CA THR A 70 -8.57 5.13 -1.32
C THR A 70 -7.46 5.81 -0.51
N LEU A 71 -7.83 6.71 0.39
CA LEU A 71 -7.15 6.75 1.69
C LEU A 71 -7.40 5.37 2.31
N PRO A 72 -6.40 4.49 2.52
CA PRO A 72 -6.52 3.63 3.67
C PRO A 72 -6.49 4.63 4.83
N ASP A 73 -7.63 4.80 5.50
CA ASP A 73 -7.64 5.36 6.84
C ASP A 73 -6.46 4.75 7.61
N GLU A 74 -5.89 5.47 8.58
CA GLU A 74 -5.16 4.75 9.62
C GLU A 74 -6.00 3.53 9.98
N PRO A 75 -5.42 2.32 10.16
CA PRO A 75 -6.23 1.27 10.76
C PRO A 75 -6.79 1.92 12.02
N ASP A 76 -8.12 2.09 12.06
CA ASP A 76 -8.83 2.63 13.21
C ASP A 76 -8.68 1.55 14.26
N LEU A 77 -7.51 1.54 14.89
CA LEU A 77 -7.14 0.53 15.86
C LEU A 77 -8.13 0.74 16.98
N SER A 78 -9.01 -0.23 17.15
CA SER A 78 -9.86 -0.33 18.32
C SER A 78 -9.01 -0.12 19.59
N ALA A 79 -9.64 0.31 20.68
CA ALA A 79 -8.94 0.50 21.96
C ALA A 79 -8.12 -0.75 22.35
N GLU A 80 -8.62 -1.93 21.97
CA GLU A 80 -7.96 -3.22 22.17
C GLU A 80 -6.69 -3.36 21.31
N GLU A 81 -6.76 -3.08 20.01
CA GLU A 81 -5.59 -3.14 19.12
C GLU A 81 -4.53 -2.11 19.50
N ARG A 82 -4.95 -0.92 19.95
CA ARG A 82 -4.05 0.12 20.46
C ARG A 82 -3.27 -0.37 21.68
N ALA A 83 -3.97 -1.01 22.61
CA ALA A 83 -3.36 -1.59 23.81
C ALA A 83 -2.32 -2.67 23.47
N VAL A 84 -2.59 -3.51 22.46
CA VAL A 84 -1.63 -4.53 21.99
C VAL A 84 -0.36 -3.88 21.42
N VAL A 85 -0.50 -2.83 20.60
CA VAL A 85 0.65 -2.10 20.03
C VAL A 85 1.50 -1.45 21.12
N ASP A 86 0.86 -0.84 22.13
CA ASP A 86 1.58 -0.19 23.24
C ASP A 86 2.29 -1.22 24.13
N CYS A 87 1.67 -2.35 24.43
CA CYS A 87 2.33 -3.47 25.10
C CYS A 87 3.54 -3.99 24.31
N LEU A 88 3.40 -4.18 22.99
CA LEU A 88 4.51 -4.62 22.13
C LEU A 88 5.71 -3.66 22.17
N ARG A 89 5.46 -2.35 22.25
CA ARG A 89 6.52 -1.32 22.32
C ARG A 89 7.31 -1.40 23.62
N GLN A 90 6.66 -1.78 24.72
CA GLN A 90 7.31 -1.94 26.03
C GLN A 90 8.07 -3.27 26.18
N ILE A 91 7.79 -4.26 25.32
CA ILE A 91 8.51 -5.55 25.32
C ILE A 91 9.89 -5.39 24.68
N ALA A 92 10.90 -5.96 25.33
CA ALA A 92 12.27 -5.99 24.83
C ALA A 92 12.32 -6.69 23.45
N PRO A 93 13.13 -6.19 22.48
CA PRO A 93 13.10 -6.70 21.10
C PRO A 93 13.27 -8.22 20.98
N LYS A 94 14.08 -8.82 21.85
CA LYS A 94 14.33 -10.27 21.93
C LYS A 94 13.08 -11.10 22.29
N ASP A 95 12.13 -10.52 23.01
CA ASP A 95 10.95 -11.22 23.54
C ASP A 95 9.70 -10.99 22.67
N ARG A 96 9.76 -10.05 21.72
CA ARG A 96 8.67 -9.75 20.77
C ARG A 96 8.31 -10.94 19.87
N ALA A 97 9.28 -11.80 19.57
CA ALA A 97 9.08 -12.98 18.75
C ALA A 97 8.07 -13.95 19.39
N ALA A 98 8.12 -14.12 20.71
CA ALA A 98 7.19 -15.01 21.44
C ALA A 98 5.75 -14.48 21.39
N LEU A 99 5.56 -13.17 21.55
CA LEU A 99 4.24 -12.53 21.44
C LEU A 99 3.65 -12.68 20.03
N ILE A 100 4.46 -12.50 18.98
CA ILE A 100 4.02 -12.70 17.59
C ILE A 100 3.60 -14.16 17.34
N GLN A 101 4.34 -15.13 17.89
CA GLN A 101 3.99 -16.54 17.74
C GLN A 101 2.65 -16.87 18.42
N LEU A 102 2.46 -16.38 19.65
CA LEU A 102 1.21 -16.59 20.39
C LEU A 102 0.00 -15.95 19.69
N ALA A 103 0.15 -14.73 19.18
CA ALA A 103 -0.88 -14.06 18.40
C ALA A 103 -1.25 -14.84 17.13
N ARG A 104 -0.26 -15.41 16.42
CA ARG A 104 -0.51 -16.28 15.26
C ARG A 104 -1.25 -17.55 15.65
N THR A 105 -0.85 -18.22 16.73
CA THR A 105 -1.52 -19.43 17.22
C THR A 105 -3.00 -19.16 17.51
N LEU A 106 -3.31 -18.04 18.18
CA LEU A 106 -4.70 -17.66 18.48
C LEU A 106 -5.48 -17.30 17.21
N ALA A 107 -4.87 -16.61 16.24
CA ALA A 107 -5.51 -16.29 14.96
C ALA A 107 -5.87 -17.54 14.14
N THR A 108 -5.03 -18.58 14.17
CA THR A 108 -5.29 -19.86 13.49
C THR A 108 -6.44 -20.65 14.12
N ILE A 109 -6.68 -20.46 15.43
CA ILE A 109 -7.78 -21.15 16.14
C ILE A 109 -9.14 -20.47 15.85
N GLY A 110 -9.15 -19.19 15.46
CA GLY A 110 -10.36 -18.38 15.30
C GLY A 110 -10.86 -18.13 13.88
N ASN A 111 -10.18 -18.62 12.82
CA ASN A 111 -10.54 -18.32 11.43
C ASN A 111 -10.57 -19.61 10.57
N PRO A 112 -11.72 -20.08 10.05
CA PRO A 112 -11.72 -21.15 9.05
C PRO A 112 -10.98 -20.65 7.80
N GLU A 113 -10.16 -21.50 7.19
CA GLU A 113 -9.39 -21.18 5.98
C GLU A 113 -10.23 -20.38 4.96
N PRO A 114 -9.70 -19.31 4.34
CA PRO A 114 -10.33 -18.76 3.15
C PRO A 114 -10.38 -19.87 2.10
N PRO A 115 -11.53 -20.08 1.41
CA PRO A 115 -11.66 -21.14 0.43
C PRO A 115 -10.52 -21.03 -0.59
N PRO A 116 -9.93 -22.16 -1.01
CA PRO A 116 -8.80 -22.14 -1.92
C PRO A 116 -9.19 -21.34 -3.17
N THR A 117 -8.46 -20.26 -3.43
CA THR A 117 -8.60 -19.48 -4.65
C THR A 117 -8.36 -20.43 -5.82
N VAL A 118 -9.45 -20.90 -6.42
CA VAL A 118 -9.41 -21.67 -7.67
C VAL A 118 -8.69 -20.77 -8.66
N LYS A 119 -7.42 -21.09 -8.96
CA LYS A 119 -6.70 -20.54 -10.11
C LYS A 119 -7.57 -20.85 -11.32
N LYS A 120 -8.34 -19.86 -11.78
CA LYS A 120 -9.07 -19.96 -13.03
C LYS A 120 -8.05 -20.24 -14.12
N TYR A 121 -8.24 -21.39 -14.75
CA TYR A 121 -7.55 -21.82 -15.96
C TYR A 121 -7.44 -20.66 -16.96
N VAL A 122 -6.22 -20.29 -17.32
CA VAL A 122 -5.91 -19.71 -18.63
C VAL A 122 -4.94 -20.66 -19.33
N ALA A 123 -5.49 -21.81 -19.71
CA ALA A 123 -4.89 -22.66 -20.73
C ALA A 123 -5.41 -22.19 -22.09
N SER A 124 -4.81 -21.12 -22.62
CA SER A 124 -4.92 -20.81 -24.04
C SER A 124 -3.77 -21.51 -24.77
N THR A 125 -3.81 -22.85 -24.78
CA THR A 125 -3.14 -23.64 -25.80
C THR A 125 -4.14 -23.82 -26.93
N GLU A 126 -4.18 -22.88 -27.87
CA GLU A 126 -4.70 -23.15 -29.20
C GLU A 126 -3.73 -24.11 -29.89
N THR A 127 -3.94 -25.41 -29.66
CA THR A 127 -3.37 -26.48 -30.45
C THR A 127 -4.51 -27.21 -31.14
N LEU A 128 -4.68 -26.90 -32.43
CA LEU A 128 -5.01 -27.82 -33.52
C LEU A 128 -6.05 -28.93 -33.24
N HIS A 129 -7.31 -28.70 -33.62
CA HIS A 129 -8.08 -29.79 -34.24
C HIS A 129 -9.17 -29.30 -35.18
N ALA A 130 -9.05 -29.65 -36.46
CA ALA A 130 -10.15 -30.30 -37.19
C ALA A 130 -9.64 -30.87 -38.52
N PRO A 131 -9.71 -32.20 -38.75
CA PRO A 131 -9.63 -32.76 -40.09
C PRO A 131 -10.98 -32.55 -40.78
N ARG A 132 -11.00 -31.88 -41.95
CA ARG A 132 -12.16 -31.94 -42.87
C ARG A 132 -11.92 -33.07 -43.86
N VAL A 133 -12.41 -34.25 -43.53
CA VAL A 133 -12.61 -35.33 -44.51
C VAL A 133 -13.86 -34.96 -45.31
N SER A 134 -13.67 -34.52 -46.56
CA SER A 134 -14.74 -34.42 -47.55
C SER A 134 -14.96 -35.78 -48.18
N TYR A 135 -16.09 -36.43 -47.88
CA TYR A 135 -16.60 -37.54 -48.67
C TYR A 135 -18.09 -37.29 -48.93
N ARG A 136 -18.44 -36.98 -50.18
CA ARG A 136 -19.80 -37.12 -50.70
C ARG A 136 -19.67 -37.75 -52.07
N GLY A 137 -20.02 -39.04 -52.14
CA GLY A 137 -20.29 -39.72 -53.39
C GLY A 137 -21.73 -39.50 -53.83
N GLN A 138 -21.94 -39.78 -55.11
CA GLN A 138 -23.17 -39.68 -55.92
C GLN A 138 -23.46 -38.28 -56.45
#